data_AF-A0A329Z9P0-F1
#
_entry.id   AF-A0A329Z9P0-F1
#
_cell.length_a   1.000
_cell.length_b   1.000
_cell.length_c   1.000
_cell.angle_alpha   90.00
_cell.angle_beta   90.00
_cell.angle_gamma   90.00
#
_symmetry.space_group_name_H-M   'P 1'
#
loop_
_entity.id
_entity.type
_entity.pdbx_description
1 polymer ?
#
loop_
_entity_poly.entity_id
_entity_poly.type
_entity_poly.pdbx_seq_one_letter_code
_entity_poly.pdbx_strand_id
1 'polypeptide(L)'
;MVVALKVIASLIIAMVWYQLTSNQETAIFFFVLMLIIFFIRPIAYQSPTERQDYLDKFRKAKERQANIEQLRREEKKKVQEERNRKKPKESKE
;
A
#
# COMPACT_ATOMS: atom_id res chain seq x y z
N MET A 1 -5.77 18.95 16.54
CA MET A 1 -7.20 19.31 16.65
C MET A 1 -8.11 18.09 16.79
N VAL A 2 -8.09 17.15 15.84
CA VAL A 2 -8.97 15.95 15.85
C VAL A 2 -8.78 15.05 17.09
N VAL A 3 -7.55 14.90 17.58
CA VAL A 3 -7.28 14.08 18.78
C VAL A 3 -7.90 14.68 20.04
N ALA A 4 -7.77 16.00 20.24
CA ALA A 4 -8.38 16.68 21.39
C ALA A 4 -9.91 16.57 21.37
N LEU A 5 -10.54 16.69 20.18
CA LEU A 5 -11.98 16.48 20.00
C LEU A 5 -12.44 15.08 20.41
N LYS A 6 -11.67 14.03 20.06
CA LYS A 6 -11.98 12.65 20.48
C LYS A 6 -11.94 12.49 22.00
N VAL A 7 -10.95 13.11 22.65
CA VAL A 7 -10.83 13.08 24.11
C VAL A 7 -11.99 13.83 24.78
N ILE A 8 -12.34 15.02 24.28
CA ILE A 8 -13.49 15.80 24.80
C ILE A 8 -14.79 15.03 24.62
N ALA A 9 -15.02 14.43 23.45
CA ALA A 9 -16.21 13.62 23.19
C ALA A 9 -16.30 12.42 24.15
N SER A 10 -15.19 11.71 24.36
CA SER A 10 -15.15 10.60 25.33
C SER A 10 -15.44 11.05 26.77
N LEU A 11 -14.94 12.24 27.18
CA LEU A 11 -15.23 12.82 28.49
C LEU A 11 -16.70 13.15 28.67
N ILE A 12 -17.35 13.74 27.65
CA ILE A 12 -18.77 14.06 27.70
C ILE A 12 -19.61 12.78 27.87
N ILE A 13 -19.31 11.74 27.09
CA ILE A 13 -20.00 10.45 27.18
C ILE A 13 -19.85 9.84 28.58
N ALA A 14 -18.64 9.89 29.14
CA ALA A 14 -18.38 9.36 30.48
C ALA A 14 -19.12 10.15 31.58
N MET A 15 -19.16 11.49 31.49
CA MET A 15 -19.91 12.33 32.44
C MET A 15 -21.41 12.03 32.40
N VAL A 16 -21.99 11.93 31.19
CA VAL A 16 -23.40 11.57 31.01
C VAL A 16 -23.67 10.20 31.65
N TRP A 17 -22.77 9.25 31.47
CA TRP A 17 -22.93 7.90 32.04
C TRP A 17 -22.81 7.87 33.57
N TYR A 18 -21.89 8.66 34.12
CA TYR A 18 -21.74 8.84 35.56
C TYR A 18 -23.01 9.42 36.18
N GLN A 19 -23.61 10.42 35.53
CA GLN A 19 -24.83 11.07 36.00
C GLN A 19 -26.06 10.14 35.98
N LEU A 20 -26.11 9.20 35.05
CA LEU A 20 -27.18 8.20 34.95
C LEU A 20 -27.02 7.05 35.95
N THR A 21 -25.79 6.57 36.14
CA THR A 21 -25.53 5.31 36.87
C THR A 21 -25.09 5.57 38.32
N SER A 22 -24.64 6.79 38.65
CA SER A 22 -24.01 7.15 39.93
C SER A 22 -22.85 6.23 40.35
N ASN A 23 -22.33 5.45 39.41
CA ASN A 23 -21.28 4.46 39.64
C ASN A 23 -20.03 4.90 38.90
N GLN A 24 -19.02 5.29 39.68
CA GLN A 24 -17.75 5.81 39.17
C GLN A 24 -16.98 4.76 38.37
N GLU A 25 -16.98 3.50 38.78
CA GLU A 25 -16.26 2.42 38.10
C GLU A 25 -16.80 2.19 36.69
N THR A 26 -18.13 2.18 36.54
CA THR A 26 -18.77 2.04 35.23
C THR A 26 -18.48 3.23 34.32
N ALA A 27 -18.49 4.45 34.83
CA ALA A 27 -18.17 5.65 34.04
C ALA A 27 -16.72 5.64 33.54
N ILE A 28 -15.77 5.23 34.39
CA ILE A 28 -14.35 5.08 34.02
C ILE A 28 -14.19 3.99 32.95
N PHE A 29 -14.87 2.85 33.11
CA PHE A 29 -14.85 1.79 32.10
C PHE A 29 -15.33 2.28 30.73
N PHE A 30 -16.48 2.99 30.70
CA PHE A 30 -17.03 3.54 29.46
C PHE A 30 -16.13 4.61 28.84
N PHE A 31 -15.47 5.44 29.65
CA PHE A 31 -14.49 6.41 29.18
C PHE A 31 -13.34 5.73 28.43
N VAL A 32 -12.71 4.73 29.05
CA VAL A 32 -11.58 3.99 28.45
C VAL A 32 -12.04 3.24 27.19
N LEU A 33 -13.21 2.61 27.23
CA LEU A 33 -13.78 1.90 26.09
C LEU A 33 -14.01 2.84 24.90
N MET A 34 -14.57 4.03 25.13
CA MET A 34 -14.78 5.03 24.07
C MET A 34 -13.47 5.58 23.52
N LEU A 35 -12.45 5.78 24.34
CA LEU A 35 -11.13 6.14 23.86
C LEU A 35 -10.58 5.07 22.91
N ILE A 36 -10.66 3.79 23.27
CA ILE A 36 -10.19 2.70 22.41
C ILE A 36 -10.93 2.73 21.07
N ILE A 37 -12.26 2.83 21.07
CA ILE A 37 -13.07 2.87 19.83
C ILE A 37 -12.71 4.08 18.96
N PHE A 38 -12.52 5.26 19.55
CA PHE A 38 -12.17 6.46 18.78
C PHE A 38 -10.73 6.46 18.27
N PHE A 39 -9.81 5.77 18.94
CA PHE A 39 -8.41 5.67 18.52
C PHE A 39 -8.13 4.53 17.56
N ILE A 40 -8.98 3.50 17.54
CA ILE A 40 -8.99 2.52 16.44
C ILE A 40 -9.28 3.31 15.17
N ARG A 41 -8.26 3.44 14.31
CA ARG A 41 -8.45 4.06 12.99
C ARG A 41 -9.49 3.20 12.27
N PRO A 42 -10.58 3.79 11.73
CA PRO A 42 -11.40 3.05 10.80
C PRO A 42 -10.48 2.57 9.68
N ILE A 43 -10.70 1.33 9.20
CA ILE A 43 -9.98 0.79 8.05
C ILE A 43 -10.23 1.77 6.91
N ALA A 44 -9.28 2.67 6.69
CA ALA A 44 -9.36 3.66 5.65
C ALA A 44 -9.25 2.87 4.34
N TYR A 45 -10.37 2.76 3.63
CA TYR A 45 -10.33 2.34 2.24
C TYR A 45 -9.35 3.28 1.54
N GLN A 46 -8.26 2.73 1.02
CA GLN A 46 -7.28 3.47 0.22
C GLN A 46 -8.05 4.37 -0.74
N SER A 47 -7.75 5.67 -0.69
CA SER A 47 -8.39 6.64 -1.56
C SER A 47 -8.28 6.15 -3.01
N PRO A 48 -9.34 6.28 -3.84
CA PRO A 48 -9.32 5.84 -5.24
C PRO A 48 -8.10 6.35 -6.02
N THR A 49 -7.59 7.52 -5.62
CA THR A 49 -6.37 8.17 -6.12
C THR A 49 -5.10 7.40 -5.81
N GLU A 50 -4.90 6.90 -4.58
CA GLU A 50 -3.71 6.09 -4.24
C GLU A 50 -3.69 4.76 -4.99
N ARG A 51 -4.87 4.19 -5.26
CA ARG A 51 -4.99 2.97 -6.06
C ARG A 51 -4.60 3.20 -7.52
N GLN A 52 -4.97 4.35 -8.10
CA GLN A 52 -4.57 4.73 -9.45
C GLN A 52 -3.06 4.95 -9.56
N ASP A 53 -2.47 5.66 -8.60
CA ASP A 53 -1.02 5.87 -8.55
C ASP A 53 -0.23 4.55 -8.46
N TYR A 54 -0.74 3.59 -7.69
CA TYR A 54 -0.14 2.26 -7.61
C TYR A 54 -0.25 1.50 -8.95
N LEU A 55 -1.42 1.53 -9.58
CA LEU A 55 -1.66 0.90 -10.89
C LEU A 55 -0.77 1.49 -11.99
N ASP A 56 -0.58 2.80 -12.00
CA ASP A 56 0.26 3.48 -12.99
C ASP A 56 1.74 3.16 -12.80
N LYS A 57 2.22 3.12 -11.55
CA LYS A 57 3.59 2.68 -11.24
C LYS A 57 3.81 1.23 -11.66
N PHE A 58 2.82 0.35 -11.42
CA PHE A 58 2.91 -1.06 -11.79
C PHE A 58 2.96 -1.27 -13.32
N ARG A 59 2.11 -0.56 -14.07
CA ARG A 59 2.11 -0.62 -15.54
C ARG A 59 3.44 -0.15 -16.12
N LYS A 60 3.96 0.99 -15.67
CA LYS A 60 5.27 1.51 -16.11
C LYS A 60 6.42 0.54 -15.81
N ALA A 61 6.39 -0.13 -14.67
CA ALA A 61 7.40 -1.13 -14.33
C ALA A 61 7.36 -2.35 -15.27
N LYS A 62 6.14 -2.84 -15.58
CA LYS A 62 5.95 -3.98 -16.49
C LYS A 62 6.38 -3.66 -17.92
N GLU A 63 6.06 -2.47 -18.42
CA GLU A 63 6.49 -2.02 -19.75
C GLU A 63 8.01 -1.92 -19.86
N ARG A 64 8.69 -1.40 -18.83
CA ARG A 64 10.16 -1.36 -18.79
C ARG A 64 10.78 -2.75 -18.82
N GLN A 65 10.24 -3.69 -18.05
CA GLN A 65 10.74 -5.08 -18.07
C GLN A 65 10.56 -5.75 -19.43
N ALA A 66 9.39 -5.57 -20.05
CA ALA A 66 9.12 -6.12 -21.38
C ALA A 66 10.09 -5.57 -22.44
N ASN A 67 10.38 -4.26 -22.40
CA ASN A 67 11.29 -3.61 -23.34
C ASN A 67 12.74 -4.09 -23.15
N ILE A 68 13.20 -4.22 -21.91
CA ILE A 68 14.53 -4.78 -21.60
C ILE A 68 14.65 -6.23 -22.08
N GLU A 69 13.60 -7.03 -21.92
CA GLU A 69 13.61 -8.42 -22.38
C GLU A 69 13.63 -8.51 -23.91
N GLN A 70 12.89 -7.64 -24.61
CA GLN A 70 12.94 -7.55 -26.07
C GLN A 70 14.34 -7.19 -26.57
N LEU A 71 14.97 -6.15 -26.00
CA LEU A 71 16.33 -5.75 -26.33
C LEU A 71 17.33 -6.91 -26.13
N ARG A 72 17.23 -7.64 -25.01
CA ARG A 72 18.07 -8.82 -24.76
C ARG A 72 17.85 -9.94 -25.77
N ARG A 73 16.62 -10.15 -26.24
CA ARG A 73 16.31 -11.16 -27.28
C ARG A 73 16.88 -10.74 -28.63
N GLU A 74 16.81 -9.47 -28.98
CA GLU A 74 17.39 -8.94 -30.22
C GLU A 74 18.91 -9.03 -30.24
N GLU A 75 19.58 -8.67 -29.14
CA GLU A 75 21.03 -8.82 -29.02
C GLU A 75 21.46 -10.28 -29.14
N LYS A 76 20.77 -11.20 -28.47
CA LYS A 76 21.04 -12.65 -28.59
C LYS A 76 20.87 -13.16 -30.03
N LYS A 77 19.83 -12.70 -30.74
CA LYS A 77 19.61 -13.04 -32.14
C LYS A 77 20.73 -12.54 -33.03
N LYS A 78 21.17 -11.29 -32.87
CA LYS A 78 22.31 -10.71 -33.62
C LYS A 78 23.60 -11.48 -33.38
N VAL A 79 23.91 -11.82 -32.13
CA VAL A 79 25.09 -12.63 -31.78
C VAL A 79 25.02 -14.03 -32.40
N GLN A 80 23.84 -14.66 -32.40
CA GLN A 80 23.64 -15.98 -32.99
C GLN A 80 23.76 -15.95 -34.52
N GLU A 81 23.23 -14.93 -35.18
CA GLU A 81 23.39 -14.72 -36.63
C GLU A 81 24.85 -14.48 -37.01
N GLU A 82 25.59 -13.67 -36.25
CA GLU A 82 27.03 -13.47 -36.48
C GLU A 82 27.83 -14.76 -36.29
N ARG A 83 27.51 -15.57 -35.26
CA ARG A 83 28.16 -16.86 -35.04
C ARG A 83 27.88 -17.84 -36.18
N ASN A 84 26.65 -17.86 -36.68
CA ASN A 84 26.26 -18.69 -37.81
C ASN A 84 26.88 -18.21 -39.14
N ARG A 85 27.16 -16.91 -39.29
CA ARG A 85 27.88 -16.35 -40.46
C ARG A 85 29.38 -16.62 -40.44
N LYS A 86 30.01 -16.78 -39.26
CA LYS A 86 31.45 -17.10 -39.13
C LYS A 86 31.77 -18.59 -39.33
N LYS A 87 30.89 -19.50 -38.88
CA LYS A 87 31.05 -20.96 -39.06
C LYS A 87 31.26 -21.49 -40.50
N PRO A 88 30.63 -20.94 -41.57
CA PRO A 88 30.85 -21.45 -42.92
C PRO A 88 32.20 -21.07 -43.53
N LYS A 89 33.01 -20.21 -42.88
CA LYS A 89 34.33 -19.81 -43.39
C LYS A 89 35.50 -20.65 -42.84
N GLU A 90 35.34 -21.33 -41.70
CA GLU A 90 36.39 -22.20 -41.12
C GLU A 90 36.36 -23.65 -41.63
N SER A 91 35.36 -24.04 -42.43
CA SER A 91 35.22 -25.40 -42.98
C SER A 91 35.89 -25.58 -44.37
N LYS A 92 36.67 -24.60 -44.85
CA LYS A 92 37.29 -24.62 -46.19
C LYS A 92 38.78 -24.27 -46.21
N GLU A 93 39.49 -24.41 -45.08
CA GLU A 93 40.96 -24.47 -45.06
C GLU A 93 41.43 -25.89 -44.70
#